data_AF-A0A1I3A527-F1
#
_entry.id   AF-A0A1I3A527-F1
#
_cell.length_a   1.000
_cell.length_b   1.000
_cell.length_c   1.000
_cell.angle_alpha   90.00
_cell.angle_beta   90.00
_cell.angle_gamma   90.00
#
_symmetry.space_group_name_H-M   'P 1'
#
loop_
_entity.id
_entity.type
_entity.pdbx_description
1 polymer ?
#
loop_
_entity_poly.entity_id
_entity_poly.type
_entity_poly.pdbx_seq_one_letter_code
_entity_poly.pdbx_strand_id
1 'polypeptide(L)'
;MGGSFTEAYGINDAGQVVGWSYSANAQHAFITGPDGAGMIDLNSLSLVGLPAGVVLESATGVNNAGQVIAAAIPDPETYMLLLSGLALVGFIARRKKMDARAPCLE
;
A
#
# COMPACT_ATOMS: atom_id res chain seq x y z
N MET A 1 -0.49 14.16 3.83
CA MET A 1 0.04 14.86 2.63
C MET A 1 1.02 15.93 3.10
N GLY A 2 2.25 15.96 2.59
CA GLY A 2 3.26 16.93 3.06
C GLY A 2 4.73 16.60 2.77
N GLY A 3 5.01 15.57 1.95
CA GLY A 3 6.36 15.24 1.52
C GLY A 3 6.89 16.16 0.41
N SER A 4 8.21 16.13 0.20
CA SER A 4 8.92 17.00 -0.75
C SER A 4 8.75 16.63 -2.22
N PHE A 5 8.08 15.51 -2.53
CA PHE A 5 7.88 15.05 -3.90
C PHE A 5 6.44 14.57 -4.10
N THR A 6 5.88 14.93 -5.26
CA THR A 6 4.50 14.69 -5.66
C THR A 6 4.45 14.66 -7.18
N GLU A 7 3.66 13.76 -7.73
CA GLU A 7 3.46 13.64 -9.17
C GLU A 7 1.96 13.49 -9.47
N ALA A 8 1.50 14.23 -10.47
CA ALA A 8 0.12 14.22 -10.93
C ALA A 8 -0.01 13.37 -12.19
N TYR A 9 -1.06 12.55 -12.26
CA TYR A 9 -1.30 11.62 -13.36
C TYR A 9 -2.60 11.88 -14.12
N GLY A 10 -3.59 12.52 -13.49
CA GLY A 10 -4.86 12.79 -14.13
C GLY A 10 -5.53 14.05 -13.61
N ILE A 11 -6.33 14.66 -14.47
CA ILE A 11 -7.19 15.81 -14.16
C ILE A 11 -8.54 15.65 -14.85
N ASN A 12 -9.62 16.10 -14.22
CA ASN A 12 -10.96 16.16 -14.83
C ASN A 12 -11.45 17.60 -15.06
N ASP A 13 -12.61 17.76 -15.70
CA ASP A 13 -13.16 19.08 -16.05
C ASP A 13 -13.53 19.96 -14.84
N ALA A 14 -13.71 19.37 -13.66
CA ALA A 14 -13.91 20.11 -12.41
C ALA A 14 -12.59 20.62 -11.79
N GLY A 15 -11.46 20.39 -12.46
CA GLY A 15 -10.13 20.75 -11.97
C GLY A 15 -9.62 19.86 -10.83
N GLN A 16 -10.23 18.68 -10.62
CA GLN A 16 -9.72 17.73 -9.64
C GLN A 16 -8.52 16.99 -10.21
N VAL A 17 -7.42 16.97 -9.46
CA VAL A 17 -6.17 16.31 -9.84
C VAL A 17 -5.98 15.06 -9.00
N VAL A 18 -5.56 13.97 -9.64
CA VAL A 18 -5.14 12.73 -8.97
C VAL A 18 -3.67 12.42 -9.24
N GLY A 19 -3.07 11.67 -8.32
CA GLY A 19 -1.69 11.23 -8.45
C GLY A 19 -1.22 10.56 -7.17
N TRP A 20 0.04 10.78 -6.83
CA TRP A 20 0.64 10.32 -5.59
C TRP A 20 1.52 11.39 -4.95
N SER A 21 1.62 11.34 -3.63
CA SER A 21 2.46 12.22 -2.83
C SER A 21 3.08 11.43 -1.69
N TYR A 22 4.29 11.81 -1.26
CA TYR A 22 4.83 11.28 -0.02
C TYR A 22 4.11 11.88 1.19
N SER A 23 3.71 11.03 2.12
CA SER A 23 3.18 11.42 3.43
C SER A 23 4.03 10.79 4.52
N ALA A 24 4.70 11.63 5.32
CA ALA A 24 5.73 11.25 6.30
C ALA A 24 6.87 10.40 5.70
N ASN A 25 6.63 9.12 5.45
CA ASN A 25 7.63 8.15 4.98
C ASN A 25 7.10 7.19 3.89
N ALA A 26 5.87 7.36 3.41
CA ALA A 26 5.23 6.43 2.47
C ALA A 26 4.56 7.17 1.32
N GLN A 27 4.49 6.51 0.17
CA GLN A 27 3.79 7.00 -1.01
C GLN A 27 2.29 6.71 -0.89
N HIS A 28 1.47 7.74 -1.04
CA HIS A 28 0.02 7.66 -0.88
C HIS A 28 -0.67 8.26 -2.11
N ALA A 29 -1.75 7.63 -2.54
CA ALA A 29 -2.64 8.15 -3.57
C ALA A 29 -3.40 9.38 -3.05
N PHE A 30 -3.54 10.41 -3.89
CA PHE A 30 -4.31 11.60 -3.54
C PHE A 30 -5.33 11.98 -4.63
N ILE A 31 -6.32 12.76 -4.22
CA ILE A 31 -7.19 13.57 -5.08
C ILE A 31 -7.28 15.00 -4.52
N THR A 32 -7.46 16.01 -5.36
CA THR A 32 -7.79 17.37 -4.90
C THR A 32 -9.30 17.65 -4.93
N GLY A 33 -9.72 18.70 -4.22
CA GLY A 33 -11.02 19.31 -4.47
C GLY A 33 -11.09 19.96 -5.87
N PRO A 34 -12.28 20.45 -6.25
CA PRO A 34 -12.46 21.24 -7.47
C PRO A 34 -11.45 22.38 -7.56
N ASP A 35 -11.05 22.75 -8.78
CA ASP A 35 -10.06 23.79 -9.04
C ASP A 35 -8.71 23.56 -8.32
N GLY A 36 -8.31 22.31 -8.11
CA GLY A 36 -7.08 21.94 -7.41
C GLY A 36 -7.11 22.21 -5.90
N ALA A 37 -8.28 22.50 -5.32
CA ALA A 37 -8.38 22.98 -3.94
C ALA A 37 -8.09 21.87 -2.92
N GLY A 38 -6.97 22.01 -2.21
CA GLY A 38 -6.56 21.10 -1.14
C GLY A 38 -6.18 19.71 -1.65
N MET A 39 -5.40 18.98 -0.86
CA MET A 39 -4.97 17.62 -1.19
C MET A 39 -5.57 16.65 -0.19
N ILE A 40 -6.32 15.68 -0.71
CA ILE A 40 -7.04 14.68 0.07
C ILE A 40 -6.35 13.34 -0.15
N ASP A 41 -5.91 12.72 0.93
CA ASP A 41 -5.35 11.37 0.91
C ASP A 41 -6.47 10.33 0.74
N LEU A 42 -6.40 9.52 -0.31
CA LEU A 42 -7.41 8.50 -0.60
C LEU A 42 -7.39 7.32 0.38
N ASN A 43 -6.31 7.16 1.16
CA ASN A 43 -6.24 6.18 2.25
C ASN A 43 -6.91 6.65 3.54
N SER A 44 -7.41 7.89 3.57
CA SER A 44 -8.18 8.37 4.71
C SER A 44 -9.43 7.51 4.84
N LEU A 45 -9.52 6.80 5.97
CA LEU A 45 -10.44 5.70 6.29
C LEU A 45 -11.94 5.94 5.99
N SER A 46 -12.33 7.18 5.72
CA SER A 46 -13.70 7.59 5.43
C SER A 46 -14.07 7.61 3.94
N LEU A 47 -13.12 7.53 3.02
CA LEU A 47 -13.38 7.84 1.60
C LEU A 47 -13.59 6.62 0.70
N VAL A 48 -13.01 5.46 1.03
CA VAL A 48 -12.94 4.34 0.05
C VAL A 48 -13.37 2.97 0.61
N GLY A 49 -13.65 2.80 1.89
CA GLY A 49 -14.10 1.49 2.43
C GLY A 49 -13.14 0.34 2.11
N LEU A 50 -11.83 0.63 2.15
CA LEU A 50 -10.79 -0.33 1.79
C LEU A 50 -10.76 -1.53 2.75
N PRO A 51 -10.45 -2.74 2.27
CA PRO A 51 -10.15 -3.88 3.14
C PRO A 51 -9.01 -3.54 4.11
N ALA A 52 -9.05 -4.10 5.32
CA ALA A 52 -7.93 -3.99 6.25
C ALA A 52 -6.65 -4.55 5.62
N GLY A 53 -5.52 -3.85 5.82
CA GLY A 53 -4.23 -4.26 5.28
C GLY A 53 -3.97 -3.81 3.84
N VAL A 54 -4.79 -2.91 3.28
CA VAL A 54 -4.63 -2.37 1.92
C VAL A 54 -4.36 -0.88 1.98
N VAL A 55 -3.37 -0.44 1.20
CA VAL A 55 -3.09 0.97 0.94
C VAL A 55 -3.14 1.25 -0.56
N LEU A 56 -3.68 2.40 -0.92
CA LEU A 56 -3.63 2.98 -2.24
C LEU A 56 -2.36 3.82 -2.38
N GLU A 57 -1.42 3.34 -3.18
CA GLU A 57 -0.13 3.99 -3.37
C GLU A 57 -0.20 5.07 -4.45
N SER A 58 -1.03 4.85 -5.47
CA SER A 58 -1.15 5.76 -6.61
C SER A 58 -2.55 5.78 -7.20
N ALA A 59 -3.04 6.98 -7.50
CA ALA A 59 -4.22 7.17 -8.34
C ALA A 59 -3.78 7.55 -9.76
N THR A 60 -4.18 6.75 -10.74
CA THR A 60 -3.67 6.84 -12.13
C THR A 60 -4.62 7.59 -13.06
N GLY A 61 -5.88 7.78 -12.66
CA GLY A 61 -6.84 8.48 -13.46
C GLY A 61 -8.10 8.86 -12.69
N VAL A 62 -8.74 9.93 -13.15
CA VAL A 62 -10.01 10.43 -12.67
C VAL A 62 -10.89 10.77 -13.86
N ASN A 63 -12.19 10.50 -13.77
CA ASN A 63 -13.15 10.93 -14.80
C ASN A 63 -14.00 12.12 -14.33
N ASN A 64 -14.79 12.69 -15.23
CA ASN A 64 -15.66 13.84 -14.92
C ASN A 64 -16.78 13.55 -13.91
N ALA A 65 -17.04 12.28 -13.59
CA ALA A 65 -17.94 11.92 -12.50
C ALA A 65 -17.24 11.87 -11.12
N GLY A 66 -15.94 12.19 -11.07
CA GLY A 66 -15.13 12.12 -9.84
C GLY A 66 -14.72 10.70 -9.45
N GLN A 67 -14.92 9.71 -10.33
CA GLN A 67 -14.48 8.34 -10.07
C GLN A 67 -12.98 8.24 -10.33
N VAL A 68 -12.28 7.53 -9.44
CA VAL A 68 -10.83 7.40 -9.45
C VAL A 68 -10.41 5.94 -9.68
N ILE A 69 -9.42 5.72 -10.54
CA ILE A 69 -8.73 4.43 -10.66
C ILE A 69 -7.44 4.53 -9.84
N ALA A 70 -7.26 3.63 -8.87
CA ALA A 70 -6.10 3.60 -7.99
C ALA A 70 -5.52 2.19 -7.84
N ALA A 71 -4.20 2.11 -7.70
CA ALA A 71 -3.47 0.88 -7.44
C ALA A 71 -3.47 0.60 -5.93
N ALA A 72 -4.04 -0.54 -5.56
CA ALA A 72 -4.04 -1.08 -4.21
C ALA A 72 -2.90 -2.08 -4.04
N ILE A 73 -2.09 -1.90 -3.00
CA ILE A 73 -1.08 -2.86 -2.58
C ILE A 73 -1.31 -3.26 -1.12
N PRO A 74 -0.91 -4.47 -0.71
CA PRO A 74 -0.85 -4.81 0.70
C PRO A 74 0.04 -3.82 1.46
N ASP A 75 -0.35 -3.47 2.68
CA ASP A 75 0.50 -2.65 3.53
C ASP A 75 1.85 -3.36 3.81
N PRO A 76 2.92 -2.61 4.08
CA PRO A 76 4.23 -3.19 4.38
C PRO A 76 4.21 -4.20 5.55
N GLU A 77 3.32 -4.00 6.53
CA GLU A 77 3.12 -4.89 7.67
C GLU A 77 2.65 -6.28 7.24
N THR A 78 1.78 -6.37 6.24
CA THR A 78 1.30 -7.63 5.67
C THR A 78 2.44 -8.44 5.04
N TYR A 79 3.39 -7.77 4.38
CA TYR A 79 4.59 -8.44 3.87
C TYR A 79 5.50 -8.94 4.99
N MET A 80 5.68 -8.16 6.06
CA MET A 80 6.49 -8.58 7.21
C MET A 80 5.90 -9.81 7.89
N LEU A 81 4.57 -9.88 8.03
CA LEU A 81 3.90 -11.05 8.59
C LEU A 81 4.12 -12.29 7.71
N LEU A 82 3.96 -12.15 6.39
CA LEU A 82 4.19 -13.24 5.44
C LEU A 82 5.64 -13.76 5.52
N LEU A 83 6.63 -12.86 5.47
CA LEU A 83 8.04 -13.21 5.55
C LEU A 83 8.38 -13.85 6.90
N SER A 84 7.82 -13.35 8.00
CA SER A 84 7.98 -13.93 9.34
C SER A 84 7.43 -15.35 9.40
N GLY A 85 6.25 -15.58 8.81
CA GLY A 85 5.65 -16.92 8.70
C GLY A 85 6.52 -17.87 7.88
N LEU A 86 7.03 -17.43 6.72
CA LEU A 86 7.90 -18.24 5.87
C LEU A 86 9.23 -18.57 6.56
N ALA A 87 9.82 -17.61 7.26
CA ALA A 87 11.03 -17.83 8.05
C ALA A 87 10.80 -18.86 9.17
N LEU A 88 9.67 -18.77 9.88
CA LEU A 88 9.28 -19.73 10.90
C LEU A 88 9.08 -21.14 10.33
N VAL A 89 8.37 -21.26 9.22
CA VAL A 89 8.17 -22.55 8.53
C VAL A 89 9.51 -23.16 8.10
N GLY A 90 10.39 -22.34 7.51
CA GLY A 90 11.73 -22.76 7.12
C GLY A 90 12.56 -23.22 8.32
N PHE A 91 12.48 -22.52 9.46
CA PHE A 91 13.16 -22.89 10.70
C PHE A 91 12.66 -24.23 11.25
N ILE A 92 11.34 -24.43 11.31
CA ILE A 92 10.73 -25.70 11.77
C ILE A 92 11.16 -26.85 10.87
N ALA A 93 11.16 -26.67 9.54
CA ALA A 93 11.58 -27.70 8.59
C ALA A 93 13.06 -28.06 8.75
N ARG A 94 13.94 -27.07 8.97
CA ARG A 94 15.38 -27.30 9.24
C ARG A 94 15.59 -28.12 10.50
N ARG A 95 14.89 -27.80 11.60
CA ARG A 95 14.97 -28.57 12.85
C ARG A 95 14.55 -30.02 12.66
N LYS A 96 13.39 -30.27 12.05
CA LYS A 96 12.93 -31.63 11.73
C LYS A 96 13.96 -32.43 10.92
N LYS A 97 14.64 -31.79 9.97
CA LYS A 97 15.69 -32.41 9.16
C LYS A 97 16.96 -32.72 9.96
N MET A 98 17.31 -31.89 10.95
CA MET A 98 18.45 -32.13 11.84
C MET A 98 18.14 -33.26 12.83
N ASP A 99 16.94 -33.28 13.41
CA ASP A 99 16.48 -34.33 14.32
C ASP A 99 16.45 -35.69 13.62
N ALA A 100 16.02 -35.74 12.35
CA ALA A 100 16.03 -36.95 11.51
C ALA A 100 17.45 -37.42 11.10
N ARG A 101 18.50 -36.64 11.36
CA ARG A 101 19.90 -36.96 11.02
C ARG A 101 20.78 -37.21 12.25
N ALA A 102 20.21 -37.15 13.46
CA ALA A 102 20.96 -37.44 14.68
C ALA A 102 21.35 -38.94 14.73
N PRO A 103 22.64 -39.30 14.83
CA PRO A 103 23.04 -40.70 14.95
C PRO A 103 22.62 -41.26 16.33
N CYS A 104 22.17 -42.52 16.36
CA CYS A 104 22.00 -43.26 17.61
C CYS A 104 23.36 -43.40 18.28
N LEU A 105 23.48 -42.91 19.51
CA LEU A 105 24.63 -43.23 20.37
C LEU A 105 24.38 -44.63 20.95
N GLU A 106 25.18 -45.62 20.53
CA GLU A 106 25.33 -46.91 21.23
C GLU A 106 26.41 -46.82 22.32
#